data_AF-A0A183IU20-F1
#
_entry.id   AF-A0A183IU20-F1
#
_cell.length_a   1.000
_cell.length_b   1.000
_cell.length_c   1.000
_cell.angle_alpha   90.00
_cell.angle_beta   90.00
_cell.angle_gamma   90.00
#
_symmetry.space_group_name_H-M   'P 1'
#
loop_
_entity.id
_entity.type
_entity.pdbx_description
1 polymer ?
#
loop_
_entity_poly.entity_id
_entity_poly.type
_entity_poly.pdbx_seq_one_letter_code
_entity_poly.pdbx_strand_id
1 'polypeptide(L)'
;MRPIFIDGSNVAMSFGRHRTYDLEGILICVRYFLERGYDVFTFVPNSIISRYSDLSQSYKNTLHWMAKERLLSFTPSRKIFCNGKKKTMKCYDDLFVINCAFEFGGAIVSNDQFRDVIAMHPELSSIILKRSRDCSGHRATHSISFACQYFLLRELFNCDICDPFDDAH
;
A
#
# COMPACT_ATOMS: atom_id res chain seq x y z
N MET A 1 6.36 -17.69 -6.01
CA MET A 1 6.23 -16.75 -4.87
C MET A 1 4.90 -16.01 -5.01
N ARG A 2 4.31 -15.50 -3.92
CA ARG A 2 3.06 -14.72 -3.99
C ARG A 2 3.40 -13.28 -4.42
N PRO A 3 2.65 -12.66 -5.36
CA PRO A 3 2.87 -11.26 -5.73
C PRO A 3 2.50 -10.33 -4.57
N ILE A 4 3.19 -9.19 -4.50
CA ILE A 4 2.99 -8.16 -3.48
C ILE A 4 2.25 -6.97 -4.08
N PHE A 5 1.12 -6.62 -3.50
CA PHE A 5 0.29 -5.49 -3.90
C PHE A 5 0.39 -4.38 -2.85
N ILE A 6 0.99 -3.25 -3.22
CA ILE A 6 1.25 -2.13 -2.31
C ILE A 6 0.17 -1.07 -2.49
N ASP A 7 -0.47 -0.68 -1.39
CA ASP A 7 -1.28 0.54 -1.31
C ASP A 7 -0.34 1.75 -1.18
N GLY A 8 0.05 2.31 -2.33
CA GLY A 8 1.06 3.37 -2.38
C GLY A 8 0.63 4.64 -1.65
N SER A 9 -0.67 4.97 -1.66
CA SER A 9 -1.15 6.15 -0.94
C SER A 9 -1.09 5.96 0.57
N ASN A 10 -1.43 4.78 1.07
CA ASN A 10 -1.30 4.48 2.49
C ASN A 10 0.17 4.49 2.92
N VAL A 11 1.07 3.88 2.15
CA VAL A 11 2.51 3.86 2.44
C VAL A 11 3.09 5.28 2.44
N ALA A 12 2.81 6.08 1.40
CA ALA A 12 3.31 7.44 1.29
C ALA A 12 2.83 8.34 2.43
N MET A 13 1.55 8.25 2.79
CA MET A 13 0.97 9.02 3.90
C MET A 13 1.52 8.55 5.25
N SER A 14 1.72 7.25 5.43
CA SER A 14 2.26 6.70 6.68
C SER A 14 3.73 7.09 6.88
N PHE A 15 4.53 7.05 5.81
CA PHE A 15 5.93 7.48 5.84
C PHE A 15 6.06 8.97 6.20
N GLY A 16 5.22 9.82 5.59
CA GLY A 16 5.11 11.23 5.94
C GLY A 16 4.40 11.52 7.28
N ARG A 17 4.27 10.52 8.17
CA ARG A 17 3.63 10.61 9.49
C ARG A 17 2.22 11.19 9.46
N HIS A 18 1.47 10.86 8.41
CA HIS A 18 0.13 11.37 8.10
C HIS A 18 0.03 12.89 7.92
N ARG A 19 1.17 13.59 7.74
CA ARG A 19 1.23 15.04 7.51
C ARG A 19 1.58 15.39 6.07
N THR A 20 2.49 14.63 5.49
CA THR A 20 2.95 14.81 4.11
C THR A 20 2.73 13.54 3.30
N TYR A 21 2.55 13.69 2.00
CA TYR A 21 2.55 12.58 1.07
C TYR A 21 3.98 12.38 0.58
N ASP A 22 4.65 11.32 1.02
CA ASP A 22 6.06 11.10 0.73
C ASP A 22 6.28 9.92 -0.23
N LEU A 23 6.86 10.20 -1.40
CA LEU A 23 7.12 9.19 -2.43
C LEU A 23 8.31 8.30 -2.07
N GLU A 24 9.22 8.78 -1.22
CA GLU A 24 10.37 8.00 -0.77
C GLU A 24 9.93 6.74 -0.03
N GLY A 25 8.86 6.83 0.76
CA GLY A 25 8.27 5.66 1.42
C GLY A 25 7.81 4.59 0.44
N ILE A 26 7.22 4.98 -0.70
CA ILE A 26 6.83 4.04 -1.75
C ILE A 26 8.08 3.39 -2.37
N LEU A 27 9.10 4.19 -2.72
CA LEU A 27 10.32 3.69 -3.35
C LEU A 27 11.07 2.69 -2.47
N ILE A 28 11.21 2.99 -1.17
CA ILE A 28 11.84 2.10 -0.20
C ILE A 28 11.05 0.78 -0.10
N CYS A 29 9.72 0.86 -0.01
CA CYS A 29 8.87 -0.32 0.08
C CYS A 29 8.97 -1.19 -1.18
N VAL A 30 8.96 -0.58 -2.37
CA VAL A 30 9.15 -1.29 -3.64
C VAL A 30 10.52 -1.96 -3.71
N ARG A 31 11.58 -1.20 -3.43
CA ARG A 31 12.96 -1.71 -3.46
C ARG A 31 13.13 -2.92 -2.53
N TYR A 32 12.58 -2.83 -1.32
CA TYR A 32 12.66 -3.89 -0.32
C TYR A 32 12.21 -5.26 -0.85
N PHE A 33 11.05 -5.31 -1.52
CA PHE A 33 10.48 -6.54 -2.05
C PHE A 33 11.15 -6.97 -3.35
N LEU A 34 11.52 -6.03 -4.22
CA LEU A 34 12.24 -6.34 -5.47
C LEU A 34 13.60 -7.00 -5.21
N GLU A 35 14.38 -6.47 -4.25
CA GLU A 35 15.70 -7.03 -3.89
C GLU A 35 15.62 -8.46 -3.33
N ARG A 36 14.44 -8.87 -2.87
CA ARG A 36 14.15 -10.22 -2.37
C ARG A 36 13.52 -11.14 -3.43
N GLY A 37 13.39 -10.67 -4.66
CA GLY A 37 12.87 -11.45 -5.78
C GLY A 37 11.35 -11.58 -5.82
N TYR A 38 10.60 -10.70 -5.14
CA TYR A 38 9.15 -10.66 -5.25
C TYR A 38 8.69 -9.83 -6.45
N ASP A 39 7.60 -10.25 -7.09
CA ASP A 39 6.85 -9.41 -8.02
C ASP A 39 6.06 -8.35 -7.25
N VAL A 40 6.29 -7.07 -7.56
CA VAL A 40 5.73 -5.93 -6.82
C VAL A 40 4.83 -5.10 -7.72
N PHE A 41 3.62 -4.84 -7.25
CA PHE A 41 2.62 -4.01 -7.91
C PHE A 41 2.15 -2.91 -6.96
N THR A 42 2.54 -1.67 -7.22
CA THR A 42 2.11 -0.53 -6.41
C THR A 42 0.92 0.17 -7.05
N PHE A 43 -0.08 0.52 -6.25
CA PHE A 43 -1.25 1.26 -6.71
C PHE A 43 -1.29 2.65 -6.11
N VAL A 44 -1.46 3.67 -6.97
CA VAL A 44 -1.63 5.07 -6.55
C VAL A 44 -2.81 5.69 -7.30
N PRO A 45 -3.71 6.43 -6.63
CA PRO A 45 -4.80 7.14 -7.29
C PRO A 45 -4.29 8.19 -8.27
N ASN A 46 -4.82 8.20 -9.49
CA ASN A 46 -4.49 9.24 -10.47
C ASN A 46 -4.81 10.65 -9.95
N SER A 47 -5.76 10.76 -9.01
CA SER A 47 -6.09 12.03 -8.36
C SER A 47 -4.92 12.67 -7.61
N ILE A 48 -3.91 11.90 -7.17
CA ILE A 48 -2.71 12.42 -6.47
C ILE A 48 -1.96 13.45 -7.30
N ILE A 49 -1.83 13.22 -8.62
CA ILE A 49 -1.17 14.14 -9.55
C ILE A 49 -1.84 15.52 -9.55
N SER A 50 -3.17 15.53 -9.41
CA SER A 50 -3.99 16.75 -9.41
C SER A 50 -4.24 17.35 -8.02
N ARG A 51 -4.23 16.51 -6.97
CA ARG A 51 -4.61 16.88 -5.59
C ARG A 51 -3.51 17.68 -4.92
N TYR A 52 -2.27 17.31 -5.17
CA TYR A 52 -1.12 18.01 -4.64
C TYR A 52 -0.52 18.85 -5.76
N SER A 53 -1.12 20.02 -6.01
CA SER A 53 -0.62 21.03 -6.94
C SER A 53 0.85 21.38 -6.67
N ASP A 54 1.24 21.27 -5.40
CA ASP A 54 2.54 21.63 -4.87
C ASP A 54 3.57 20.49 -4.99
N LEU A 55 3.17 19.32 -5.53
CA LEU A 55 4.15 18.29 -5.88
C LEU A 55 5.11 18.87 -6.91
N SER A 56 6.40 18.82 -6.57
CA SER A 56 7.44 19.25 -7.49
C SER A 56 7.35 18.47 -8.80
N GLN A 57 7.80 19.08 -9.90
CA GLN A 57 7.84 18.40 -11.19
C GLN A 57 8.65 17.09 -11.13
N SER A 58 9.68 17.04 -10.27
CA SER A 58 10.46 15.83 -10.03
C SER A 58 9.62 14.70 -9.45
N TYR A 59 8.73 14.97 -8.48
CA TYR A 59 7.82 13.96 -7.93
C TYR A 59 6.90 13.35 -8.99
N LYS A 60 6.31 14.19 -9.84
CA LYS A 60 5.44 13.74 -10.94
C LYS A 60 6.22 12.88 -11.93
N ASN A 61 7.43 13.29 -12.28
CA ASN A 61 8.31 12.54 -13.18
C ASN A 61 8.66 11.17 -12.59
N THR A 62 8.95 11.08 -11.29
CA THR A 62 9.24 9.79 -10.63
C THR A 62 8.04 8.86 -10.66
N LEU A 63 6.82 9.34 -10.36
CA LEU A 63 5.60 8.52 -10.45
C LEU A 63 5.38 8.00 -11.89
N HIS A 64 5.58 8.85 -12.90
CA HIS A 64 5.48 8.44 -14.30
C HIS A 64 6.57 7.45 -14.71
N TRP A 65 7.80 7.62 -14.21
CA TRP A 65 8.89 6.67 -14.43
C TRP A 65 8.55 5.31 -13.80
N MET A 66 8.11 5.26 -12.55
CA MET A 66 7.69 4.02 -11.90
C MET A 66 6.56 3.32 -12.67
N ALA A 67 5.63 4.10 -13.24
CA ALA A 67 4.56 3.56 -14.07
C ALA A 67 5.07 2.98 -15.40
N LYS A 68 6.03 3.64 -16.03
CA LYS A 68 6.69 3.14 -17.25
C LYS A 68 7.43 1.83 -16.99
N GLU A 69 8.10 1.71 -15.84
CA GLU A 69 8.80 0.50 -15.40
C GLU A 69 7.85 -0.59 -14.84
N ARG A 70 6.53 -0.39 -14.91
CA ARG A 70 5.49 -1.32 -14.41
C ARG A 70 5.57 -1.61 -12.90
N LEU A 71 6.27 -0.77 -12.14
CA LEU A 71 6.36 -0.84 -10.68
C LEU A 71 5.15 -0.18 -9.99
N LEU A 72 4.49 0.73 -10.70
CA LEU A 72 3.34 1.48 -10.23
C LEU A 72 2.23 1.48 -11.29
N SER A 73 0.98 1.36 -10.85
CA SER A 73 -0.18 1.51 -11.69
C SER A 73 -1.12 2.56 -11.11
N PHE A 74 -1.62 3.45 -11.97
CA PHE A 74 -2.55 4.48 -11.54
C PHE A 74 -3.96 3.92 -11.46
N THR A 75 -4.57 3.99 -10.28
CA THR A 75 -5.98 3.61 -10.14
C THR A 75 -6.89 4.74 -10.64
N PRO A 76 -7.98 4.40 -11.34
CA PRO A 76 -8.93 5.39 -11.82
C PRO A 76 -9.64 6.04 -10.63
N SER A 77 -9.40 7.33 -10.42
CA SER A 77 -10.06 8.06 -9.33
C SER A 77 -11.44 8.59 -9.77
N ARG A 78 -12.51 8.15 -9.09
CA ARG A 78 -13.86 8.71 -9.29
C ARG A 78 -14.09 9.88 -8.33
N LYS A 79 -14.47 11.04 -8.88
CA LYS A 79 -14.97 12.19 -8.09
C LYS A 79 -16.50 12.16 -8.10
N ILE A 80 -17.13 12.17 -6.95
CA ILE A 80 -18.58 12.30 -6.81
C ILE A 80 -18.93 13.64 -6.16
N PHE A 81 -20.08 14.20 -6.53
CA PHE A 81 -20.65 15.34 -5.81
C PHE A 81 -21.48 14.81 -4.63
N CYS A 82 -21.09 15.18 -3.42
CA CYS A 82 -21.84 14.88 -2.21
C CYS A 82 -21.91 16.13 -1.34
N ASN A 83 -23.12 16.50 -0.91
CA ASN A 83 -23.39 17.71 -0.11
C ASN A 83 -22.76 18.99 -0.71
N GLY A 84 -22.89 19.18 -2.02
CA GLY A 84 -22.36 20.35 -2.73
C GLY A 84 -20.83 20.40 -2.87
N LYS A 85 -20.09 19.39 -2.38
CA LYS A 85 -18.63 19.29 -2.48
C LYS A 85 -18.22 18.13 -3.39
N LYS A 86 -17.17 18.34 -4.20
CA LYS A 86 -16.52 17.27 -4.96
C LYS A 86 -15.67 16.44 -3.99
N LYS A 87 -16.00 15.16 -3.80
CA LYS A 87 -15.22 14.22 -2.98
C LYS A 87 -14.64 13.13 -3.87
N THR A 88 -13.34 12.89 -3.76
CA THR A 88 -12.73 11.69 -4.34
C THR A 88 -13.11 10.49 -3.49
N MET A 89 -13.54 9.42 -4.14
CA MET A 89 -13.94 8.19 -3.47
C MET A 89 -12.71 7.34 -3.12
N LYS A 90 -12.30 7.38 -1.85
CA LYS A 90 -11.18 6.58 -1.32
C LYS A 90 -11.44 5.07 -1.44
N CYS A 91 -12.66 4.63 -1.17
CA CYS A 91 -12.99 3.21 -1.17
C CYS A 91 -12.80 2.51 -2.52
N TYR A 92 -12.90 3.22 -3.66
CA TYR A 92 -12.64 2.60 -4.96
C TYR A 92 -11.15 2.28 -5.16
N ASP A 93 -10.26 3.09 -4.60
CA ASP A 93 -8.83 2.83 -4.67
C ASP A 93 -8.46 1.64 -3.76
N ASP A 94 -8.97 1.62 -2.52
CA ASP A 94 -8.80 0.50 -1.58
C ASP A 94 -9.32 -0.83 -2.15
N LEU A 95 -10.53 -0.79 -2.75
CA LEU A 95 -11.17 -1.96 -3.37
C LEU A 95 -10.35 -2.51 -4.53
N PHE A 96 -9.69 -1.64 -5.30
CA PHE A 96 -8.85 -2.08 -6.42
C PHE A 96 -7.67 -2.93 -5.94
N VAL A 97 -6.94 -2.45 -4.91
CA VAL A 97 -5.81 -3.19 -4.33
C VAL A 97 -6.25 -4.54 -3.77
N ILE A 98 -7.37 -4.55 -3.05
CA ILE A 98 -7.94 -5.77 -2.45
C ILE A 98 -8.34 -6.77 -3.54
N ASN A 99 -9.04 -6.31 -4.58
CA ASN A 99 -9.50 -7.17 -5.66
C ASN A 99 -8.32 -7.75 -6.46
N CYS A 100 -7.30 -6.95 -6.78
CA CYS A 100 -6.10 -7.45 -7.44
C CYS A 100 -5.39 -8.51 -6.60
N ALA A 101 -5.17 -8.25 -5.30
CA ALA A 101 -4.56 -9.25 -4.43
C ALA A 101 -5.41 -10.51 -4.29
N PHE A 102 -6.73 -10.38 -4.34
CA PHE A 102 -7.63 -11.51 -4.34
C PHE A 102 -7.50 -12.36 -5.60
N GLU A 103 -7.66 -11.72 -6.76
CA GLU A 103 -7.70 -12.35 -8.09
C GLU A 103 -6.38 -13.03 -8.43
N PHE A 104 -5.25 -12.38 -8.14
CA PHE A 104 -3.91 -12.90 -8.42
C PHE A 104 -3.30 -13.70 -7.26
N GLY A 105 -4.04 -13.92 -6.17
CA GLY A 105 -3.56 -14.71 -5.05
C GLY A 105 -2.37 -14.10 -4.27
N GLY A 106 -2.25 -12.77 -4.28
CA GLY A 106 -1.14 -12.05 -3.65
C GLY A 106 -1.36 -11.64 -2.20
N ALA A 107 -0.36 -10.95 -1.65
CA ALA A 107 -0.40 -10.28 -0.34
C ALA A 107 -0.55 -8.77 -0.51
N ILE A 108 -1.20 -8.10 0.44
CA ILE A 108 -1.41 -6.65 0.42
C ILE A 108 -0.47 -6.01 1.43
N VAL A 109 0.15 -4.88 1.08
CA VAL A 109 0.92 -4.03 2.01
C VAL A 109 0.16 -2.72 2.20
N SER A 110 -0.45 -2.56 3.38
CA SER A 110 -1.14 -1.34 3.82
C SER A 110 -1.27 -1.33 5.34
N ASN A 111 -1.21 -0.15 5.95
CA ASN A 111 -1.53 0.08 7.37
C ASN A 111 -3.06 0.21 7.58
N ASP A 112 -3.87 0.29 6.52
CA ASP A 112 -5.32 0.43 6.63
C ASP A 112 -5.98 -0.92 6.97
N GLN A 113 -7.00 -0.89 7.84
CA GLN A 113 -7.84 -2.05 8.13
C GLN A 113 -8.99 -2.22 7.14
N PHE A 114 -9.11 -1.30 6.19
CA PHE A 114 -10.15 -1.29 5.16
C PHE A 114 -11.56 -1.36 5.76
N ARG A 115 -11.77 -0.76 6.94
CA ARG A 115 -13.04 -0.84 7.68
C ARG A 115 -14.23 -0.36 6.85
N ASP A 116 -14.03 0.72 6.09
CA ASP A 116 -15.05 1.27 5.19
C ASP A 116 -15.41 0.27 4.08
N VAL A 117 -14.40 -0.39 3.50
CA VAL A 117 -14.60 -1.43 2.48
C VAL A 117 -15.34 -2.63 3.08
N ILE A 118 -14.95 -3.08 4.27
CA ILE A 118 -15.63 -4.18 4.98
C ILE A 118 -17.09 -3.83 5.28
N ALA A 119 -17.38 -2.58 5.65
CA ALA A 119 -18.74 -2.13 5.92
C ALA A 119 -19.62 -2.12 4.65
N MET A 120 -19.04 -1.77 3.49
CA MET A 120 -19.76 -1.79 2.21
C MET A 120 -19.83 -3.18 1.56
N HIS A 121 -18.80 -4.00 1.78
CA HIS A 121 -18.59 -5.31 1.18
C HIS A 121 -18.18 -6.34 2.24
N PRO A 122 -19.12 -6.81 3.10
CA PRO A 122 -18.84 -7.75 4.18
C PRO A 122 -18.20 -9.06 3.70
N GLU A 123 -18.46 -9.47 2.46
CA GLU A 123 -17.88 -10.64 1.80
C GLU A 123 -16.35 -10.58 1.71
N LEU A 124 -15.77 -9.37 1.63
CA LEU A 124 -14.34 -9.14 1.52
C LEU A 124 -13.61 -9.24 2.87
N SER A 125 -14.34 -9.27 3.99
CA SER A 125 -13.75 -9.34 5.34
C SER A 125 -12.80 -10.54 5.50
N SER A 126 -13.23 -11.71 5.04
CA SER A 126 -12.45 -12.94 5.12
C SER A 126 -11.19 -12.91 4.25
N ILE A 127 -11.23 -12.16 3.15
CA ILE A 127 -10.13 -11.98 2.20
C ILE A 127 -9.08 -11.06 2.80
N ILE A 128 -9.53 -9.92 3.32
CA ILE A 128 -8.68 -8.92 3.97
C ILE A 128 -7.96 -9.58 5.15
N LEU A 129 -8.69 -10.26 6.03
CA LEU A 129 -8.11 -10.90 7.22
C LEU A 129 -7.10 -12.01 6.87
N LYS A 130 -7.34 -12.80 5.81
CA LYS A 130 -6.42 -13.89 5.41
C LYS A 130 -5.16 -13.39 4.70
N ARG A 131 -5.21 -12.19 4.10
CA ARG A 131 -4.10 -11.64 3.29
C ARG A 131 -3.39 -10.46 3.95
N SER A 132 -3.97 -9.83 4.96
CA SER A 132 -3.25 -8.98 5.90
C SER A 132 -2.64 -9.86 7.00
N ARG A 133 -1.41 -10.35 6.81
CA ARG A 133 -0.73 -11.08 7.88
C ARG A 133 0.07 -10.12 8.75
N ASP A 134 -0.22 -10.17 10.05
CA ASP A 134 0.67 -9.65 11.09
C ASP A 134 1.83 -10.63 11.29
N CYS A 135 3.04 -10.11 11.47
CA CYS A 135 4.29 -10.87 11.59
C CYS A 135 4.59 -11.32 13.04
N SER A 136 3.66 -11.15 13.98
CA SER A 136 3.94 -11.26 15.44
C SER A 136 3.36 -12.49 16.15
N GLY A 137 2.69 -13.42 15.46
CA GLY A 137 2.22 -14.68 16.05
C GLY A 137 1.18 -14.56 17.19
N HIS A 138 0.68 -13.36 17.50
CA HIS A 138 -0.36 -13.14 18.50
C HIS A 138 -1.66 -12.73 17.82
N ARG A 139 -2.80 -13.21 18.36
CA ARG A 139 -4.13 -12.78 17.95
C ARG A 139 -4.28 -11.29 18.24
N ALA A 140 -4.02 -10.47 17.23
CA ALA A 140 -4.38 -9.07 17.22
C ALA A 140 -5.02 -8.75 15.87
N THR A 141 -6.18 -8.12 15.94
CA THR A 141 -6.57 -7.08 14.97
C THR A 141 -5.35 -6.20 14.70
N HIS A 142 -5.29 -5.58 13.52
CA HIS A 142 -4.35 -4.53 13.08
C HIS A 142 -3.53 -5.00 11.89
N SER A 143 -3.77 -4.26 10.81
CA SER A 143 -3.10 -4.28 9.52
C SER A 143 -1.60 -4.25 9.65
N ILE A 144 -0.92 -4.48 8.54
CA ILE A 144 0.54 -4.42 8.39
C ILE A 144 1.00 -2.99 8.66
N SER A 145 0.93 -2.56 9.91
CA SER A 145 1.31 -1.23 10.40
C SER A 145 2.74 -1.23 10.91
N PHE A 146 3.31 -2.40 11.17
CA PHE A 146 4.64 -2.52 11.77
C PHE A 146 5.77 -2.73 10.76
N ALA A 147 5.50 -3.28 9.57
CA ALA A 147 6.57 -3.56 8.60
C ALA A 147 7.28 -2.27 8.14
N CYS A 148 6.56 -1.19 7.87
CA CYS A 148 7.18 0.06 7.40
C CYS A 148 7.88 0.86 8.52
N GLN A 149 7.48 0.67 9.78
CA GLN A 149 8.03 1.39 10.94
C GLN A 149 9.24 0.67 11.55
N TYR A 150 9.27 -0.67 11.49
CA TYR A 150 10.44 -1.48 11.85
C TYR A 150 11.52 -1.50 10.77
N PHE A 151 11.17 -1.37 9.48
CA PHE A 151 12.16 -1.40 8.39
C PHE A 151 13.15 -0.24 8.43
N LEU A 152 12.68 0.95 8.80
CA LEU A 152 13.52 2.13 8.98
C LEU A 152 14.46 2.02 10.19
N LEU A 153 14.12 1.23 11.21
CA LEU A 153 14.94 1.05 12.41
C LEU A 153 15.99 -0.05 12.26
N ARG A 154 15.78 -1.03 11.36
CA ARG A 154 16.63 -2.21 11.26
C ARG A 154 17.95 -1.96 10.50
N GLU A 155 17.96 -1.08 9.49
CA GLU A 155 19.23 -0.63 8.86
C GLU A 155 20.03 0.36 9.72
N LEU A 156 19.42 0.99 10.74
CA LEU A 156 20.13 1.89 11.65
C LEU A 156 20.71 1.20 12.91
N PHE A 157 20.28 -0.03 13.25
CA PHE A 157 20.63 -0.67 14.54
C PHE A 157 21.13 -2.12 14.50
N ASN A 158 21.46 -2.68 13.33
CA ASN A 158 22.30 -3.89 13.22
C ASN A 158 21.89 -5.06 14.16
N CYS A 159 20.63 -5.48 14.11
CA CYS A 159 20.12 -6.59 14.92
C CYS A 159 19.35 -7.62 14.07
N ASP A 160 19.71 -8.89 14.27
CA ASP A 160 19.11 -10.07 13.65
C ASP A 160 17.72 -10.37 14.21
N ILE A 161 16.71 -10.35 13.35
CA ILE A 161 15.32 -10.73 13.61
C ILE A 161 14.83 -11.53 12.38
N CYS A 162 14.26 -12.70 12.64
CA CYS A 162 13.86 -13.69 11.65
C CYS A 162 12.85 -13.15 10.62
N ASP A 163 12.95 -13.64 9.39
CA ASP A 163 12.04 -13.32 8.28
C ASP A 163 10.66 -13.98 8.53
N PRO A 164 9.56 -13.21 8.62
CA PRO A 164 8.22 -13.74 8.84
C PRO A 164 7.61 -14.43 7.61
N PHE A 165 8.33 -14.49 6.47
CA PHE A 165 7.95 -15.26 5.29
C PHE A 165 8.65 -16.61 5.18
N ASP A 166 9.51 -16.96 6.14
CA ASP A 166 10.36 -18.16 6.16
C ASP A 166 9.75 -19.36 6.92
N ASP A 167 8.42 -19.50 6.89
CA ASP A 167 7.77 -20.73 7.36
C ASP A 167 7.71 -21.77 6.23
N ALA A 168 8.87 -22.45 6.09
CA ALA A 168 9.16 -23.86 5.82
C ALA A 168 8.21 -24.77 5.00
N HIS A 169 8.89 -25.60 4.18
CA HIS A 169 8.65 -27.01 3.79
C HIS A 169 7.49 -27.78 4.43
#